data_AF-A0A0S4JT92-F1
#
_entry.id   AF-A0A0S4JT92-F1
#
_cell.length_a   1.000
_cell.length_b   1.000
_cell.length_c   1.000
_cell.angle_alpha   90.00
_cell.angle_beta   90.00
_cell.angle_gamma   90.00
#
_symmetry.space_group_name_H-M   'P 1'
#
loop_
_entity.id
_entity.type
_entity.pdbx_description
1 polymer ?
#
loop_
_entity_poly.entity_id
_entity_poly.type
_entity_poly.pdbx_seq_one_letter_code
_entity_poly.pdbx_strand_id
1 'polypeptide(L)'
;MVLVENNSLLRVLKPPRDIASAFSHFCTQRGVVVRGARICTGSRGLRGLSAKTDLPKGATVVRVPGQAMLHVGLALHDVNFREACLHQATLDLSNSAQQLDDVFPLRCRGMGHDALPDDTLTLRNHQILLAGYLAYASVTNGHPLQAYTDFLPRREGNFDDLMPKWYDALDDSHWCLSLQQTIAQPIGHASSEARPLIQWALSMLSSRQVPLQDPEWKRRVLRAAEPFDVPSPSTTSSRAEGGLSAVELLSLDAQSLPNATQLSASSLASAIPTMPVLCPVMDLCNHTSEDNENVEMDVDVDDSGGIALKLVTTAEVRAGEELMMNYGATNLQLRILWGMSLIA
;
A
#
# COMPACT_ATOMS: atom_id res chain seq x y z
N MET A 1 -8.33 -19.03 -29.37
CA MET A 1 -8.43 -19.62 -28.02
C MET A 1 -8.89 -18.51 -27.09
N VAL A 2 -10.13 -18.58 -26.62
CA VAL A 2 -10.77 -17.48 -25.87
C VAL A 2 -10.29 -17.57 -24.42
N LEU A 3 -9.30 -16.76 -24.06
CA LEU A 3 -9.00 -16.43 -22.66
C LEU A 3 -10.19 -15.61 -22.14
N VAL A 4 -11.16 -16.29 -21.53
CA VAL A 4 -12.15 -15.62 -20.68
C VAL A 4 -11.39 -15.26 -19.41
N GLU A 5 -10.69 -14.12 -19.40
CA GLU A 5 -10.07 -13.58 -18.20
C GLU A 5 -11.17 -13.20 -17.21
N ASN A 6 -11.29 -14.02 -16.16
CA ASN A 6 -12.30 -13.89 -15.13
C ASN A 6 -11.94 -12.69 -14.23
N ASN A 7 -12.32 -11.47 -14.63
CA ASN A 7 -12.14 -10.24 -13.87
C ASN A 7 -13.07 -10.13 -12.63
N SER A 8 -13.61 -11.26 -12.15
CA SER A 8 -14.57 -11.32 -11.04
C SER A 8 -13.99 -10.73 -9.75
N LEU A 9 -12.71 -10.98 -9.47
CA LEU A 9 -12.02 -10.50 -8.25
C LEU A 9 -11.64 -9.02 -8.29
N LEU A 10 -11.66 -8.40 -9.47
CA LEU A 10 -11.46 -6.96 -9.61
C LEU A 10 -12.76 -6.17 -9.40
N ARG A 11 -13.91 -6.85 -9.29
CA ARG A 11 -15.20 -6.20 -9.18
C ARG A 11 -15.56 -5.93 -7.72
N VAL A 12 -15.61 -4.65 -7.36
CA VAL A 12 -16.23 -4.22 -6.10
C VAL A 12 -17.74 -4.15 -6.30
N LEU A 13 -18.50 -4.94 -5.54
CA LEU A 13 -19.97 -5.03 -5.67
C LEU A 13 -20.72 -3.94 -4.90
N LYS A 14 -20.01 -3.13 -4.11
CA LYS A 14 -20.58 -2.05 -3.29
C LYS A 14 -20.96 -0.84 -4.17
N PRO A 15 -22.07 -0.14 -3.88
CA PRO A 15 -22.39 1.13 -4.52
C PRO A 15 -21.29 2.18 -4.32
N PRO A 16 -21.02 3.08 -5.30
CA PRO A 16 -19.97 4.10 -5.17
C PRO A 16 -20.08 4.99 -3.93
N ARG A 17 -21.32 5.30 -3.50
CA ARG A 17 -21.58 6.08 -2.29
C ARG A 17 -21.08 5.37 -1.02
N ASP A 18 -21.30 4.06 -0.94
CA ASP A 18 -20.92 3.26 0.22
C ASP A 18 -19.40 3.08 0.27
N ILE A 19 -18.76 2.89 -0.90
CA ILE A 19 -17.31 2.86 -1.04
C ILE A 19 -16.70 4.17 -0.55
N ALA A 20 -17.20 5.32 -1.01
CA ALA A 20 -16.72 6.63 -0.59
C ALA A 20 -16.92 6.89 0.92
N SER A 21 -18.07 6.49 1.47
CA SER A 21 -18.36 6.63 2.90
C SER A 21 -17.43 5.75 3.75
N ALA A 22 -17.23 4.50 3.36
CA ALA A 22 -16.33 3.58 4.05
C ALA A 22 -14.88 4.08 4.01
N PHE A 23 -14.42 4.58 2.86
CA PHE A 23 -13.09 5.16 2.72
C PHE A 23 -12.91 6.42 3.59
N SER A 24 -13.89 7.32 3.61
CA SER A 24 -13.84 8.51 4.48
C SER A 24 -13.77 8.13 5.96
N HIS A 25 -14.50 7.09 6.36
CA HIS A 25 -14.46 6.57 7.72
C HIS A 25 -13.09 5.98 8.06
N PHE A 26 -12.54 5.15 7.17
CA PHE A 26 -11.19 4.60 7.26
C PHE A 26 -10.13 5.70 7.44
N CYS A 27 -10.17 6.76 6.62
CA CYS A 27 -9.26 7.88 6.72
C CYS A 27 -9.36 8.56 8.11
N THR A 28 -10.58 8.81 8.57
CA THR A 28 -10.83 9.48 9.86
C THR A 28 -10.34 8.63 11.04
N GLN A 29 -10.64 7.33 11.05
CA GLN A 29 -10.19 6.40 12.09
C GLN A 29 -8.67 6.34 12.20
N ARG A 30 -7.96 6.50 11.07
CA ARG A 30 -6.51 6.44 11.03
C ARG A 30 -5.83 7.80 11.19
N GLY A 31 -6.59 8.86 11.43
CA GLY A 31 -6.06 10.21 11.63
C GLY A 31 -5.57 10.89 10.35
N VAL A 32 -6.03 10.45 9.18
CA VAL A 32 -5.83 11.19 7.93
C VAL A 32 -6.67 12.46 7.98
N VAL A 33 -6.03 13.60 7.74
CA VAL A 33 -6.67 14.91 7.78
C VAL A 33 -6.69 15.50 6.38
N VAL A 34 -7.86 15.94 5.93
CA VAL A 34 -8.05 16.67 4.65
C VAL A 34 -8.70 18.01 4.96
N ARG A 35 -8.07 19.11 4.54
CA ARG A 35 -8.51 20.49 4.81
C ARG A 35 -8.64 21.27 3.52
N GLY A 36 -9.81 21.88 3.32
CA GLY A 36 -10.05 22.77 2.19
C GLY A 36 -9.97 22.10 0.80
N ALA A 37 -9.90 20.77 0.74
CA ALA A 37 -9.92 20.00 -0.51
C ALA A 37 -11.04 18.96 -0.53
N ARG A 38 -11.35 18.46 -1.72
CA ARG A 38 -12.31 17.38 -1.96
C ARG A 38 -11.80 16.46 -3.07
N ILE A 39 -12.25 15.21 -3.02
CA ILE A 39 -12.06 14.27 -4.12
C ILE A 39 -13.02 14.68 -5.26
N CYS A 40 -12.50 14.77 -6.48
CA CYS A 40 -13.27 15.13 -7.67
C CYS A 40 -12.87 14.25 -8.86
N THR A 41 -13.55 14.44 -9.99
CA THR A 41 -13.04 14.02 -11.29
C THR A 41 -12.21 15.19 -11.84
N GLY A 42 -10.92 14.96 -12.04
CA GLY A 42 -9.99 15.90 -12.60
C GLY A 42 -10.23 16.17 -14.08
N SER A 43 -9.47 17.11 -14.62
CA SER A 43 -9.56 17.57 -16.02
C SER A 43 -9.44 16.44 -17.06
N ARG A 44 -8.74 15.36 -16.71
CA ARG A 44 -8.48 14.18 -17.58
C ARG A 44 -9.51 13.05 -17.40
N GLY A 45 -10.60 13.28 -16.67
CA GLY A 45 -11.61 12.24 -16.38
C GLY A 45 -11.18 11.23 -15.33
N LEU A 46 -9.99 11.37 -14.74
CA LEU A 46 -9.48 10.55 -13.64
C LEU A 46 -9.91 11.13 -12.30
N ARG A 47 -9.98 10.32 -11.24
CA ARG A 47 -10.11 10.88 -9.89
C ARG A 47 -8.91 11.76 -9.55
N GLY A 48 -9.19 12.83 -8.83
CA GLY A 48 -8.24 13.86 -8.45
C GLY A 48 -8.62 14.52 -7.13
N LEU A 49 -7.81 15.49 -6.71
CA LEU A 49 -8.14 16.41 -5.63
C LEU A 49 -8.40 17.79 -6.21
N SER A 50 -9.40 18.51 -5.70
CA SER A 50 -9.62 19.92 -6.00
C SER A 50 -9.78 20.73 -4.73
N ALA A 51 -9.39 22.00 -4.78
CA ALA A 51 -9.66 22.96 -3.74
C ALA A 51 -11.18 23.15 -3.59
N LYS A 52 -11.69 22.99 -2.37
CA LYS A 52 -13.08 23.28 -1.99
C LYS A 52 -13.26 24.76 -1.65
N THR A 53 -12.21 25.38 -1.14
CA THR A 53 -12.12 26.79 -0.75
C THR A 53 -10.81 27.33 -1.30
N ASP A 54 -10.63 28.65 -1.30
CA ASP A 54 -9.32 29.22 -1.60
C ASP A 54 -8.30 28.76 -0.54
N LEU A 55 -7.11 28.38 -1.01
CA LEU A 55 -6.01 27.87 -0.20
C LEU A 55 -4.82 28.83 -0.34
N PRO A 56 -4.31 29.40 0.76
CA PRO A 56 -3.13 30.24 0.70
C PRO A 56 -1.87 29.38 0.48
N LYS A 57 -0.83 29.98 -0.10
CA LYS A 57 0.50 29.35 -0.20
C LYS A 57 0.98 28.86 1.18
N GLY A 58 1.57 27.67 1.23
CA GLY A 58 2.04 27.00 2.44
C GLY A 58 0.94 26.30 3.26
N ALA A 59 -0.30 26.26 2.80
CA ALA A 59 -1.36 25.52 3.48
C ALA A 59 -1.14 24.00 3.40
N THR A 60 -1.21 23.31 4.54
CA THR A 60 -1.30 21.84 4.57
C THR A 60 -2.72 21.40 4.24
N VAL A 61 -2.89 20.75 3.10
CA VAL A 61 -4.18 20.32 2.55
C VAL A 61 -4.50 18.88 2.94
N VAL A 62 -3.50 18.00 2.91
CA VAL A 62 -3.63 16.60 3.33
C VAL A 62 -2.52 16.30 4.32
N ARG A 63 -2.82 15.54 5.37
CA ARG A 63 -1.83 14.95 6.29
C ARG A 63 -2.16 13.48 6.51
N VAL A 64 -1.23 12.60 6.19
CA VAL A 64 -1.33 11.15 6.33
C VAL A 64 -0.32 10.69 7.38
N PRO A 65 -0.74 10.26 8.59
CA PRO A 65 0.18 9.73 9.59
C PRO A 65 0.71 8.35 9.17
N GLY A 66 1.87 7.95 9.68
CA GLY A 66 2.55 6.69 9.32
C GLY A 66 1.65 5.46 9.44
N GLN A 67 0.85 5.38 10.51
CA GLN A 67 -0.12 4.30 10.76
C GLN A 67 -1.27 4.20 9.72
N ALA A 68 -1.47 5.26 8.92
CA ALA A 68 -2.46 5.29 7.84
C ALA A 68 -1.88 4.86 6.49
N MET A 69 -0.55 4.81 6.38
CA MET A 69 0.13 4.46 5.15
C MET A 69 0.15 2.94 4.96
N LEU A 70 0.09 2.48 3.71
CA LEU A 70 0.31 1.08 3.38
C LEU A 70 1.76 0.86 2.98
N HIS A 71 2.49 0.02 3.71
CA HIS A 71 3.90 -0.26 3.46
C HIS A 71 4.24 -1.71 3.85
N VAL A 72 5.43 -2.17 3.48
CA VAL A 72 5.85 -3.57 3.71
C VAL A 72 5.86 -4.00 5.18
N GLY A 73 6.07 -3.07 6.11
CA GLY A 73 6.00 -3.35 7.54
C GLY A 73 4.64 -3.89 7.97
N LEU A 74 3.54 -3.33 7.46
CA LEU A 74 2.20 -3.82 7.78
C LEU A 74 1.98 -5.25 7.28
N ALA A 75 2.43 -5.55 6.05
CA ALA A 75 2.38 -6.90 5.51
C ALA A 75 3.18 -7.88 6.37
N LEU A 76 4.36 -7.47 6.83
CA LEU A 76 5.22 -8.27 7.69
C LEU A 76 4.72 -8.37 9.13
N HIS A 77 3.86 -7.46 9.62
CA HIS A 77 3.29 -7.54 10.96
C HIS A 77 1.95 -8.28 11.00
N ASP A 78 1.24 -8.37 9.89
CA ASP A 78 -0.03 -9.11 9.77
C ASP A 78 0.19 -10.63 9.87
N VAL A 79 -0.15 -11.19 11.04
CA VAL A 79 0.00 -12.62 11.34
C VAL A 79 -0.76 -13.48 10.34
N ASN A 80 -1.98 -13.10 9.98
CA ASN A 80 -2.82 -13.91 9.09
C ASN A 80 -2.24 -13.93 7.68
N PHE A 81 -1.78 -12.78 7.18
CA PHE A 81 -1.11 -12.72 5.89
C PHE A 81 0.20 -13.52 5.89
N ARG A 82 1.01 -13.39 6.95
CA ARG A 82 2.25 -14.15 7.09
C ARG A 82 2.00 -15.66 7.14
N GLU A 83 1.08 -16.12 7.97
CA GLU A 83 0.80 -17.55 8.10
C GLU A 83 0.23 -18.12 6.81
N ALA A 84 -0.64 -17.37 6.14
CA ALA A 84 -1.23 -17.83 4.90
C ALA A 84 -0.21 -17.85 3.74
N CYS A 85 0.59 -16.79 3.55
CA CYS A 85 1.49 -16.66 2.40
C CYS A 85 2.92 -17.18 2.65
N LEU A 86 3.48 -16.91 3.84
CA LEU A 86 4.88 -17.17 4.17
C LEU A 86 5.07 -18.53 4.83
N HIS A 87 4.12 -19.09 5.58
CA HIS A 87 4.32 -20.38 6.23
C HIS A 87 4.54 -21.51 5.21
N GLN A 88 3.77 -21.52 4.11
CA GLN A 88 3.98 -22.45 2.99
C GLN A 88 5.34 -22.26 2.32
N ALA A 89 5.79 -21.02 2.12
CA ALA A 89 7.11 -20.74 1.57
C ALA A 89 8.27 -21.07 2.54
N THR A 90 8.03 -20.97 3.85
CA THR A 90 9.04 -21.20 4.91
C THR A 90 9.21 -22.69 5.20
N LEU A 91 8.16 -23.51 5.06
CA LEU A 91 8.27 -24.96 5.19
C LEU A 91 9.22 -25.56 4.15
N ASP A 92 9.25 -25.01 2.93
CA ASP A 92 10.22 -25.42 1.89
C ASP A 92 11.66 -24.94 2.16
N LEU A 93 11.82 -23.83 2.90
CA LEU A 93 13.12 -23.23 3.25
C LEU A 93 13.75 -23.82 4.54
N SER A 94 13.00 -24.60 5.31
CA SER A 94 13.42 -25.17 6.60
C SER A 94 14.56 -26.19 6.52
N ASN A 95 15.07 -26.49 5.31
CA ASN A 95 16.30 -27.28 5.09
C ASN A 95 17.59 -26.45 5.01
N SER A 96 17.54 -25.11 5.08
CA SER A 96 18.73 -24.25 5.08
C SER A 96 18.67 -23.25 6.23
N ALA A 97 19.32 -23.59 7.34
CA ALA A 97 19.39 -22.79 8.57
C ALA A 97 20.30 -21.54 8.48
N GLN A 98 20.40 -20.92 7.30
CA GLN A 98 21.17 -19.70 7.10
C GLN A 98 20.26 -18.54 6.68
N GLN A 99 20.04 -17.66 7.66
CA GLN A 99 19.83 -16.23 7.53
C GLN A 99 18.46 -15.77 7.02
N LEU A 100 17.88 -14.81 7.76
CA LEU A 100 16.72 -14.02 7.34
C LEU A 100 16.92 -13.30 5.99
N ASP A 101 18.16 -13.24 5.48
CA ASP A 101 18.48 -12.80 4.12
C ASP A 101 17.83 -13.70 3.04
N ASP A 102 17.57 -14.98 3.36
CA ASP A 102 16.84 -15.93 2.50
C ASP A 102 15.31 -15.91 2.73
N VAL A 103 14.86 -15.37 3.87
CA VAL A 103 13.42 -15.21 4.22
C VAL A 103 12.76 -14.05 3.46
N PHE A 104 13.55 -13.18 2.82
CA PHE A 104 13.08 -12.30 1.75
C PHE A 104 13.16 -13.08 0.42
N PRO A 105 12.11 -13.82 0.01
CA PRO A 105 12.23 -14.81 -1.05
C PRO A 105 11.99 -14.12 -2.38
N LEU A 106 12.86 -13.19 -2.78
CA LEU A 106 12.53 -12.32 -3.90
C LEU A 106 13.71 -12.10 -4.86
N ARG A 107 14.61 -13.07 -5.04
CA ARG A 107 15.33 -13.09 -6.34
C ARG A 107 14.34 -13.57 -7.41
N CYS A 108 13.46 -12.70 -7.89
CA CYS A 108 12.72 -12.89 -9.13
C CYS A 108 13.75 -12.90 -10.28
N ARG A 109 14.37 -14.06 -10.54
CA ARG A 109 15.41 -14.25 -11.56
C ARG A 109 14.86 -14.27 -13.00
N GLY A 110 13.54 -14.14 -13.16
CA GLY A 110 12.81 -14.42 -14.39
C GLY A 110 13.02 -13.48 -15.57
N MET A 111 13.16 -12.18 -15.35
CA MET A 111 13.16 -11.24 -16.49
C MET A 111 14.57 -10.80 -16.89
N GLY A 112 15.38 -11.68 -17.50
CA GLY A 112 16.65 -11.27 -18.16
C GLY A 112 17.50 -10.26 -17.38
N HIS A 113 17.55 -10.43 -16.05
CA HIS A 113 17.80 -9.36 -15.06
C HIS A 113 19.28 -9.14 -14.73
N ASP A 114 20.21 -9.69 -15.52
CA ASP A 114 21.66 -9.59 -15.29
C ASP A 114 22.22 -8.14 -15.42
N ALA A 115 21.36 -7.13 -15.62
CA ALA A 115 21.74 -5.74 -15.86
C ALA A 115 21.11 -4.71 -14.90
N LEU A 116 20.29 -5.11 -13.92
CA LEU A 116 19.72 -4.13 -12.97
C LEU A 116 20.58 -4.01 -11.69
N PRO A 117 20.84 -2.80 -11.20
CA PRO A 117 21.50 -2.60 -9.91
C PRO A 117 20.74 -3.27 -8.76
N ASP A 118 21.45 -3.82 -7.77
CA ASP A 118 20.89 -4.57 -6.62
C ASP A 118 19.77 -3.82 -5.86
N ASP A 119 19.87 -2.48 -5.78
CA ASP A 119 18.85 -1.64 -5.13
C ASP A 119 17.50 -1.66 -5.88
N THR A 120 17.52 -1.80 -7.21
CA THR A 120 16.31 -1.84 -8.04
C THR A 120 15.59 -3.19 -7.90
N LEU A 121 16.36 -4.28 -7.80
CA LEU A 121 15.81 -5.61 -7.54
C LEU A 121 15.13 -5.63 -6.17
N THR A 122 15.80 -5.10 -5.14
CA THR A 122 15.28 -5.02 -3.78
C THR A 122 14.00 -4.19 -3.69
N LEU A 123 13.89 -3.06 -4.41
CA LEU A 123 12.64 -2.29 -4.47
C LEU A 123 11.50 -3.12 -5.10
N ARG A 124 11.74 -3.79 -6.23
CA ARG A 124 10.73 -4.57 -6.95
C ARG A 124 10.17 -5.70 -6.10
N ASN A 125 11.02 -6.31 -5.31
CA ASN A 125 10.67 -7.34 -4.34
C ASN A 125 9.66 -6.81 -3.31
N HIS A 126 9.97 -5.67 -2.72
CA HIS A 126 9.06 -5.01 -1.78
C HIS A 126 7.73 -4.60 -2.44
N GLN A 127 7.75 -4.21 -3.72
CA GLN A 127 6.53 -3.96 -4.48
C GLN A 127 5.69 -5.23 -4.66
N ILE A 128 6.29 -6.38 -4.97
CA ILE A 128 5.57 -7.65 -5.10
C ILE A 128 4.95 -8.08 -3.76
N LEU A 129 5.72 -8.00 -2.67
CA LEU A 129 5.22 -8.30 -1.33
C LEU A 129 4.02 -7.41 -0.98
N LEU A 130 4.17 -6.10 -1.17
CA LEU A 130 3.12 -5.14 -0.86
C LEU A 130 1.90 -5.29 -1.78
N ALA A 131 2.10 -5.65 -3.05
CA ALA A 131 1.02 -5.95 -3.99
C ALA A 131 0.25 -7.19 -3.55
N GLY A 132 0.97 -8.23 -3.13
CA GLY A 132 0.38 -9.43 -2.55
C GLY A 132 -0.47 -9.12 -1.33
N TYR A 133 0.04 -8.30 -0.43
CA TYR A 133 -0.71 -7.87 0.75
C TYR A 133 -1.94 -7.03 0.39
N LEU A 134 -1.83 -6.11 -0.57
CA LEU A 134 -2.95 -5.31 -1.07
C LEU A 134 -4.04 -6.19 -1.71
N ALA A 135 -3.64 -7.20 -2.49
CA ALA A 135 -4.54 -8.17 -3.09
C ALA A 135 -5.23 -9.03 -2.01
N TYR A 136 -4.47 -9.59 -1.06
CA TYR A 136 -4.99 -10.32 0.09
C TYR A 136 -6.02 -9.49 0.88
N ALA A 137 -5.69 -8.24 1.20
CA ALA A 137 -6.58 -7.32 1.90
C ALA A 137 -7.87 -7.00 1.14
N SER A 138 -7.88 -7.11 -0.19
CA SER A 138 -9.06 -6.84 -1.02
C SER A 138 -10.04 -8.02 -1.07
N VAL A 139 -9.56 -9.25 -0.89
CA VAL A 139 -10.42 -10.46 -0.90
C VAL A 139 -10.76 -10.96 0.50
N THR A 140 -10.02 -10.54 1.51
CA THR A 140 -10.25 -10.93 2.90
C THR A 140 -11.38 -10.10 3.50
N ASN A 141 -12.49 -10.76 3.82
CA ASN A 141 -13.66 -10.09 4.36
C ASN A 141 -13.37 -9.47 5.74
N GLY A 142 -13.75 -8.20 5.93
CA GLY A 142 -13.51 -7.49 7.19
C GLY A 142 -12.06 -7.07 7.41
N HIS A 143 -11.19 -7.19 6.39
CA HIS A 143 -9.81 -6.77 6.52
C HIS A 143 -9.74 -5.25 6.85
N PRO A 144 -8.86 -4.80 7.76
CA PRO A 144 -8.79 -3.39 8.19
C PRO A 144 -8.42 -2.40 7.08
N LEU A 145 -7.89 -2.89 5.95
CA LEU A 145 -7.59 -2.10 4.75
C LEU A 145 -8.67 -2.19 3.67
N GLN A 146 -9.72 -2.99 3.85
CA GLN A 146 -10.71 -3.27 2.81
C GLN A 146 -11.39 -2.00 2.29
N ALA A 147 -11.67 -1.04 3.18
CA ALA A 147 -12.25 0.25 2.79
C ALA A 147 -11.34 1.05 1.84
N TYR A 148 -10.01 0.94 2.01
CA TYR A 148 -9.05 1.58 1.11
C TYR A 148 -8.90 0.80 -0.19
N THR A 149 -8.78 -0.53 -0.13
CA THR A 149 -8.63 -1.37 -1.33
C THR A 149 -9.88 -1.33 -2.23
N ASP A 150 -11.08 -1.24 -1.64
CA ASP A 150 -12.34 -1.03 -2.37
C ASP A 150 -12.39 0.33 -3.05
N PHE A 151 -11.76 1.36 -2.45
CA PHE A 151 -11.74 2.70 -3.01
C PHE A 151 -10.75 2.84 -4.17
N LEU A 152 -9.69 2.02 -4.23
CA LEU A 152 -8.69 2.10 -5.29
C LEU A 152 -9.29 1.83 -6.69
N PRO A 153 -8.80 2.54 -7.73
CA PRO A 153 -9.37 2.44 -9.07
C PRO A 153 -9.16 1.07 -9.69
N ARG A 154 -10.21 0.54 -10.31
CA ARG A 154 -10.17 -0.75 -11.00
C ARG A 154 -10.02 -0.62 -12.52
N ARG A 155 -10.41 0.53 -13.09
CA ARG A 155 -10.46 0.78 -14.54
C ARG A 155 -10.11 2.23 -14.93
N GLU A 156 -9.52 3.02 -14.04
CA GLU A 156 -9.23 4.45 -14.32
C GLU A 156 -7.77 4.64 -14.77
N GLY A 157 -7.54 5.18 -15.96
CA GLY A 157 -6.18 5.38 -16.50
C GLY A 157 -5.68 4.19 -17.31
N ASN A 158 -4.37 4.13 -17.56
CA ASN A 158 -3.77 3.19 -18.52
C ASN A 158 -3.48 1.81 -17.91
N PHE A 159 -4.42 1.26 -17.14
CA PHE A 159 -4.25 -0.06 -16.50
C PHE A 159 -4.06 -1.18 -17.50
N ASP A 160 -4.78 -1.12 -18.62
CA ASP A 160 -4.68 -2.11 -19.69
C ASP A 160 -3.26 -2.15 -20.31
N ASP A 161 -2.52 -1.04 -20.28
CA ASP A 161 -1.12 -0.98 -20.74
C ASP A 161 -0.12 -1.39 -19.65
N LEU A 162 -0.48 -1.27 -18.38
CA LEU A 162 0.39 -1.56 -17.23
C LEU A 162 0.36 -3.03 -16.83
N MET A 163 -0.83 -3.64 -16.78
CA MET A 163 -1.00 -5.01 -16.30
C MET A 163 -0.16 -6.04 -17.09
N PRO A 164 -0.06 -5.99 -18.43
CA PRO A 164 0.75 -6.94 -19.19
C PRO A 164 2.24 -6.88 -18.85
N LYS A 165 2.77 -5.73 -18.40
CA LYS A 165 4.19 -5.58 -18.01
C LYS A 165 4.54 -6.40 -16.76
N TRP A 166 3.54 -6.78 -15.98
CA TRP A 166 3.69 -7.58 -14.75
C TRP A 166 3.43 -9.06 -14.97
N TYR A 167 3.18 -9.48 -16.22
CA TYR A 167 2.94 -10.89 -16.54
C TYR A 167 4.15 -11.73 -16.15
N ASP A 168 5.30 -11.50 -16.79
CA ASP A 168 6.52 -12.29 -16.56
C ASP A 168 7.05 -12.15 -15.11
N ALA A 169 6.75 -11.03 -14.45
CA ALA A 169 7.17 -10.78 -13.07
C ALA A 169 6.60 -11.78 -12.05
N LEU A 170 5.51 -12.49 -12.39
CA LEU A 170 4.82 -13.42 -11.51
C LEU A 170 5.04 -14.90 -11.88
N ASP A 171 5.76 -15.20 -12.97
CA ASP A 171 5.87 -16.57 -13.49
C ASP A 171 6.98 -17.41 -12.87
N ASP A 172 8.04 -16.78 -12.35
CA ASP A 172 9.29 -17.49 -12.05
C ASP A 172 9.61 -17.70 -10.56
N SER A 173 8.71 -17.36 -9.64
CA SER A 173 8.95 -17.59 -8.21
C SER A 173 7.89 -18.46 -7.55
N HIS A 174 8.35 -19.47 -6.80
CA HIS A 174 7.50 -20.31 -5.94
C HIS A 174 6.67 -19.45 -4.96
N TRP A 175 7.25 -18.33 -4.51
CA TRP A 175 6.56 -17.29 -3.75
C TRP A 175 5.32 -16.74 -4.46
N CYS A 176 5.43 -16.35 -5.73
CA CYS A 176 4.31 -15.80 -6.49
C CYS A 176 3.17 -16.83 -6.66
N LEU A 177 3.50 -18.12 -6.77
CA LEU A 177 2.52 -19.20 -6.82
C LEU A 177 1.82 -19.41 -5.45
N SER A 178 2.60 -19.45 -4.36
CA SER A 178 2.06 -19.52 -2.99
C SER A 178 1.13 -18.34 -2.68
N LEU A 179 1.53 -17.14 -3.09
CA LEU A 179 0.74 -15.92 -2.95
C LEU A 179 -0.58 -16.01 -3.73
N GLN A 180 -0.54 -16.46 -4.99
CA GLN A 180 -1.73 -16.67 -5.81
C GLN A 180 -2.69 -17.70 -5.19
N GLN A 181 -2.17 -18.82 -4.68
CA GLN A 181 -2.95 -19.83 -3.97
C GLN A 181 -3.61 -19.25 -2.72
N THR A 182 -2.84 -18.51 -1.92
CA THR A 182 -3.31 -17.92 -0.67
C THR A 182 -4.43 -16.91 -0.88
N ILE A 183 -4.32 -16.08 -1.93
CA ILE A 183 -5.36 -15.09 -2.26
C ILE A 183 -6.61 -15.78 -2.80
N ALA A 184 -6.46 -16.86 -3.59
CA ALA A 184 -7.57 -17.55 -4.21
C ALA A 184 -8.34 -18.51 -3.28
N GLN A 185 -7.66 -19.12 -2.30
CA GLN A 185 -8.25 -20.16 -1.46
C GLN A 185 -9.44 -19.68 -0.60
N PRO A 186 -9.38 -18.54 0.13
CA PRO A 186 -10.48 -18.09 1.00
C PRO A 186 -11.78 -17.78 0.23
N ILE A 187 -11.66 -17.48 -1.06
CA ILE A 187 -12.76 -17.11 -1.94
C ILE A 187 -13.19 -18.27 -2.85
N GLY A 188 -12.61 -19.46 -2.70
CA GLY A 188 -12.98 -20.66 -3.45
C GLY A 188 -12.64 -20.61 -4.93
N HIS A 189 -11.63 -19.81 -5.30
CA HIS A 189 -11.21 -19.61 -6.69
C HIS A 189 -9.93 -20.40 -7.02
N ALA A 190 -9.65 -20.58 -8.32
CA ALA A 190 -8.38 -21.15 -8.76
C ALA A 190 -7.25 -20.13 -8.57
N SER A 191 -6.02 -20.58 -8.29
CA SER A 191 -4.87 -19.70 -8.07
C SER A 191 -4.60 -18.75 -9.24
N SER A 192 -4.85 -19.22 -10.47
CA SER A 192 -4.74 -18.41 -11.70
C SER A 192 -5.71 -17.22 -11.72
N GLU A 193 -6.83 -17.28 -11.00
CA GLU A 193 -7.81 -16.19 -10.92
C GLU A 193 -7.37 -15.07 -9.95
N ALA A 194 -6.45 -15.35 -9.01
CA ALA A 194 -5.85 -14.32 -8.18
C ALA A 194 -4.79 -13.47 -8.92
N ARG A 195 -4.25 -13.99 -10.02
CA ARG A 195 -3.16 -13.33 -10.76
C ARG A 195 -3.54 -11.94 -11.31
N PRO A 196 -4.69 -11.73 -11.99
CA PRO A 196 -5.11 -10.39 -12.41
C PRO A 196 -5.24 -9.40 -11.25
N LEU A 197 -5.63 -9.87 -10.06
CA LEU A 197 -5.72 -9.04 -8.86
C LEU A 197 -4.34 -8.61 -8.35
N ILE A 198 -3.35 -9.51 -8.37
CA ILE A 198 -1.96 -9.17 -8.00
C ILE A 198 -1.35 -8.21 -9.03
N GLN A 199 -1.60 -8.42 -10.33
CA GLN A 199 -1.16 -7.51 -11.39
C GLN A 199 -1.79 -6.12 -11.27
N TRP A 200 -3.08 -6.07 -10.93
CA TRP A 200 -3.76 -4.82 -10.58
C TRP A 200 -3.08 -4.13 -9.39
N ALA A 201 -2.78 -4.88 -8.32
CA ALA A 201 -2.11 -4.33 -7.14
C ALA A 201 -0.69 -3.83 -7.43
N LEU A 202 0.08 -4.53 -8.27
CA LEU A 202 1.38 -4.07 -8.76
C LEU A 202 1.24 -2.77 -9.58
N SER A 203 0.18 -2.69 -10.39
CA SER A 203 -0.12 -1.48 -11.17
C SER A 203 -0.56 -0.33 -10.26
N MET A 204 -1.30 -0.60 -9.17
CA MET A 204 -1.61 0.39 -8.12
C MET A 204 -0.33 0.95 -7.52
N LEU A 205 0.57 0.08 -7.05
CA LEU A 205 1.82 0.49 -6.43
C LEU A 205 2.69 1.31 -7.37
N SER A 206 2.91 0.81 -8.59
CA SER A 206 3.78 1.48 -9.55
C SER A 206 3.24 2.86 -9.96
N SER A 207 1.92 3.05 -9.95
CA SER A 207 1.28 4.33 -10.30
C SER A 207 1.03 5.28 -9.12
N ARG A 208 1.17 4.84 -7.86
CA ARG A 208 0.76 5.64 -6.69
C ARG A 208 1.74 5.65 -5.53
N GLN A 209 2.80 4.86 -5.59
CA GLN A 209 3.74 4.78 -4.48
C GLN A 209 4.49 6.08 -4.28
N VAL A 210 4.70 6.40 -3.01
CA VAL A 210 5.68 7.36 -2.53
C VAL A 210 6.91 6.55 -2.09
N PRO A 211 8.07 6.72 -2.74
CA PRO A 211 9.29 6.07 -2.31
C PRO A 211 9.86 6.76 -1.07
N LEU A 212 9.92 6.06 0.06
CA LEU A 212 10.67 6.52 1.24
C LEU A 212 12.11 6.04 1.16
N GLN A 213 13.04 6.97 1.04
CA GLN A 213 14.48 6.68 0.94
C GLN A 213 15.21 6.92 2.26
N ASP A 214 14.80 7.94 3.03
CA ASP A 214 15.43 8.30 4.29
C ASP A 214 15.34 7.14 5.32
N PRO A 215 16.47 6.64 5.84
CA PRO A 215 16.49 5.54 6.81
C PRO A 215 15.75 5.83 8.12
N GLU A 216 15.75 7.08 8.58
CA GLU A 216 15.04 7.48 9.79
C GLU A 216 13.54 7.52 9.56
N TRP A 217 13.09 8.04 8.43
CA TRP A 217 11.67 8.03 8.07
C TRP A 217 11.14 6.61 7.93
N LYS A 218 11.89 5.72 7.26
CA LYS A 218 11.58 4.29 7.19
C LYS A 218 11.44 3.68 8.58
N ARG A 219 12.40 3.92 9.48
CA ARG A 219 12.33 3.44 10.88
C ARG A 219 11.08 3.92 11.60
N ARG A 220 10.72 5.20 11.46
CA ARG A 220 9.55 5.79 12.12
C ARG A 220 8.25 5.21 11.58
N VAL A 221 8.12 5.06 10.25
CA VAL A 221 6.95 4.42 9.63
C VAL A 221 6.82 2.97 10.10
N LEU A 222 7.92 2.21 10.10
CA LEU A 222 7.93 0.82 10.56
C LEU A 222 7.59 0.69 12.06
N ARG A 223 7.97 1.65 12.90
CA ARG A 223 7.57 1.66 14.32
C ARG A 223 6.09 2.03 14.51
N ALA A 224 5.55 2.89 13.65
CA ALA A 224 4.14 3.28 13.68
C ALA A 224 3.22 2.16 13.14
N ALA A 225 3.78 1.09 12.58
CA ALA A 225 3.05 -0.09 12.15
C ALA A 225 2.67 -0.95 13.36
N GLU A 226 1.69 -0.46 14.12
CA GLU A 226 0.95 -1.31 15.04
C GLU A 226 0.13 -2.33 14.22
N PRO A 227 0.01 -3.59 14.65
CA PRO A 227 -0.97 -4.52 14.11
C PRO A 227 -2.34 -3.84 14.09
N PHE A 228 -3.13 -4.09 13.05
CA PHE A 228 -4.48 -3.56 13.03
C PHE A 228 -5.31 -4.26 14.11
N ASP A 229 -5.41 -3.65 15.28
CA ASP A 229 -6.38 -4.07 16.28
C ASP A 229 -7.77 -3.94 15.67
N VAL A 230 -8.43 -5.09 15.53
CA VAL A 230 -9.86 -5.14 15.24
C VAL A 230 -10.53 -4.42 16.40
N PRO A 231 -11.27 -3.31 16.18
CA PRO A 231 -11.99 -2.67 17.27
C PRO A 231 -12.99 -3.70 17.80
N SER A 232 -12.72 -4.20 19.02
CA SER A 232 -13.73 -4.94 19.77
C SER A 232 -14.96 -4.05 19.90
N PRO A 233 -16.18 -4.55 19.64
CA PRO A 233 -17.39 -3.75 19.68
C PRO A 233 -17.81 -3.48 21.14
N SER A 234 -17.00 -2.72 21.88
CA SER A 234 -17.39 -2.09 23.14
C SER A 234 -16.24 -1.22 23.65
N THR A 235 -16.33 0.10 23.49
CA THR A 235 -16.14 1.05 24.61
C THR A 235 -16.37 2.49 24.12
N THR A 236 -17.61 2.92 24.25
CA THR A 236 -17.90 4.31 24.60
C THR A 236 -17.36 4.58 26.00
N SER A 237 -16.46 5.58 26.12
CA SER A 237 -16.25 6.48 27.27
C SER A 237 -16.28 5.89 28.69
N SER A 238 -15.15 5.94 29.41
CA SER A 238 -14.97 6.84 30.57
C SER A 238 -13.77 6.42 31.42
N ARG A 239 -13.13 7.44 32.01
CA ARG A 239 -12.09 7.37 33.01
C ARG A 239 -12.69 6.85 34.34
N ALA A 240 -12.25 5.70 34.84
CA ALA A 240 -12.44 5.28 36.23
C ALA A 240 -11.36 4.28 36.66
N GLU A 241 -10.87 4.48 37.88
CA GLU A 241 -9.85 3.72 38.57
C GLU A 241 -10.34 2.33 39.01
N GLY A 242 -9.44 1.33 39.00
CA GLY A 242 -9.53 0.13 39.84
C GLY A 242 -10.35 -1.05 39.29
N GLY A 243 -9.67 -2.15 38.96
CA GLY A 243 -10.28 -3.47 38.78
C GLY A 243 -9.58 -4.34 37.73
N LEU A 244 -9.14 -5.53 38.14
CA LEU A 244 -8.27 -6.44 37.39
C LEU A 244 -8.97 -7.29 36.31
N SER A 245 -8.16 -7.60 35.29
CA SER A 245 -8.07 -8.80 34.42
C SER A 245 -9.11 -9.09 33.33
N ALA A 246 -8.64 -8.94 32.08
CA ALA A 246 -9.01 -9.78 30.93
C ALA A 246 -7.74 -10.36 30.25
N VAL A 247 -6.65 -10.53 31.03
CA VAL A 247 -5.33 -10.95 30.53
C VAL A 247 -5.10 -12.47 30.67
N GLU A 248 -6.04 -13.22 31.25
CA GLU A 248 -5.84 -14.65 31.57
C GLU A 248 -6.59 -15.65 30.68
N LEU A 249 -7.05 -15.27 29.48
CA LEU A 249 -7.70 -16.21 28.54
C LEU A 249 -7.01 -16.36 27.17
N LEU A 250 -5.81 -15.81 26.98
CA LEU A 250 -4.97 -16.06 25.79
C LEU A 250 -3.64 -16.76 26.11
N SER A 251 -3.48 -17.24 27.34
CA SER A 251 -2.29 -17.96 27.79
C SER A 251 -2.55 -19.47 27.76
N LEU A 252 -2.65 -20.06 26.56
CA LEU A 252 -2.47 -21.50 26.35
C LEU A 252 -2.04 -21.74 24.88
N ASP A 253 -0.85 -22.30 24.75
CA ASP A 253 -0.26 -22.98 23.57
C ASP A 253 0.25 -22.14 22.38
N ALA A 254 1.07 -21.13 22.68
CA ALA A 254 2.07 -20.59 21.74
C ALA A 254 3.48 -21.22 21.92
N GLN A 255 3.57 -22.45 22.44
CA GLN A 255 4.85 -23.17 22.63
C GLN A 255 5.02 -24.31 21.63
N SER A 256 5.04 -24.00 20.32
CA SER A 256 5.69 -24.87 19.32
C SER A 256 5.86 -24.20 17.95
N LEU A 257 6.30 -22.95 17.92
CA LEU A 257 6.97 -22.37 16.75
C LEU A 257 8.28 -21.74 17.24
N PRO A 258 9.45 -22.11 16.69
CA PRO A 258 10.71 -21.53 17.10
C PRO A 258 10.64 -20.02 16.83
N ASN A 259 10.79 -19.22 17.88
CA ASN A 259 10.99 -17.77 17.89
C ASN A 259 10.96 -17.15 16.49
N ALA A 260 9.76 -16.79 16.01
CA ALA A 260 9.64 -15.83 14.92
C ALA A 260 10.33 -14.56 15.43
N THR A 261 11.56 -14.36 14.97
CA THR A 261 12.40 -13.22 15.29
C THR A 261 11.55 -11.97 15.06
N GLN A 262 11.20 -11.25 16.13
CA GLN A 262 10.61 -9.92 16.00
C GLN A 262 11.63 -9.07 15.21
N LEU A 263 11.40 -8.96 13.90
CA LEU A 263 12.22 -8.16 13.01
C LEU A 263 12.15 -6.71 13.50
N SER A 264 13.25 -6.23 14.09
CA SER A 264 13.26 -4.87 14.63
C SER A 264 13.07 -3.86 13.48
N ALA A 265 12.35 -2.76 13.73
CA ALA A 265 12.17 -1.69 12.75
C ALA A 265 13.51 -1.14 12.21
N SER A 266 14.56 -1.17 13.03
CA SER A 266 15.92 -0.76 12.64
C SER A 266 16.57 -1.73 11.66
N SER A 267 16.37 -3.04 11.84
CA SER A 267 16.88 -4.07 10.92
C SER A 267 16.18 -3.97 9.56
N LEU A 268 14.84 -3.82 9.56
CA LEU A 268 14.04 -3.68 8.36
C LEU A 268 14.35 -2.40 7.57
N ALA A 269 14.47 -1.25 8.26
CA ALA A 269 14.74 0.02 7.58
C ALA A 269 16.11 0.04 6.85
N SER A 270 17.09 -0.68 7.38
CA SER A 270 18.42 -0.81 6.77
C SER A 270 18.42 -1.81 5.61
N ALA A 271 17.60 -2.86 5.68
CA ALA A 271 17.46 -3.88 4.63
C ALA A 271 16.66 -3.42 3.41
N ILE A 272 15.92 -2.31 3.52
CA ILE A 272 15.07 -1.77 2.46
C ILE A 272 15.69 -0.45 1.95
N PRO A 273 16.47 -0.42 0.86
CA PRO A 273 17.09 0.80 0.35
C PRO A 273 16.05 1.89 0.05
N THR A 274 14.99 1.53 -0.67
CA THR A 274 13.81 2.35 -0.92
C THR A 274 12.56 1.58 -0.54
N MET A 275 11.72 2.14 0.33
CA MET A 275 10.47 1.51 0.78
C MET A 275 9.29 2.07 -0.02
N PRO A 276 8.55 1.24 -0.78
CA PRO A 276 7.33 1.69 -1.44
C PRO A 276 6.22 1.87 -0.40
N VAL A 277 5.53 3.00 -0.48
CA VAL A 277 4.44 3.35 0.43
C VAL A 277 3.25 3.88 -0.35
N LEU A 278 2.04 3.38 -0.08
CA LEU A 278 0.81 4.04 -0.54
C LEU A 278 0.24 4.93 0.56
N CYS A 279 -0.16 6.14 0.18
CA CYS A 279 -0.64 7.16 1.10
C CYS A 279 -2.08 7.50 0.76
N PRO A 280 -3.07 7.00 1.52
CA PRO A 280 -4.48 7.26 1.25
C PRO A 280 -4.76 8.76 1.09
N VAL A 281 -5.54 9.12 0.09
CA VAL A 281 -5.89 10.50 -0.30
C VAL A 281 -4.75 11.23 -1.03
N MET A 282 -3.52 11.18 -0.54
CA MET A 282 -2.38 11.80 -1.24
C MET A 282 -2.12 11.14 -2.60
N ASP A 283 -2.35 9.84 -2.70
CA ASP A 283 -2.29 9.04 -3.92
C ASP A 283 -3.35 9.36 -4.98
N LEU A 284 -4.27 10.29 -4.69
CA LEU A 284 -5.24 10.85 -5.63
C LEU A 284 -4.76 12.15 -6.28
N CYS A 285 -3.64 12.73 -5.84
CA CYS A 285 -3.13 13.95 -6.42
C CYS A 285 -2.52 13.67 -7.80
N ASN A 286 -3.03 14.30 -8.86
CA ASN A 286 -2.59 14.04 -10.22
C ASN A 286 -1.23 14.69 -10.54
N HIS A 287 -0.56 14.15 -11.56
CA HIS A 287 0.73 14.64 -12.03
C HIS A 287 0.60 15.81 -13.01
N THR A 288 1.47 16.82 -12.86
CA THR A 288 1.75 17.85 -13.89
C THR A 288 3.24 17.92 -14.21
N SER A 289 3.56 18.08 -15.49
CA SER A 289 4.92 18.33 -16.00
C SER A 289 5.21 19.82 -16.24
N GLU A 290 4.20 20.69 -16.10
CA GLU A 290 4.26 22.14 -16.36
C GLU A 290 4.29 22.95 -15.05
N ASP A 291 4.52 24.26 -15.15
CA ASP A 291 4.44 25.28 -14.08
C ASP A 291 3.10 25.33 -13.30
N ASN A 292 2.16 24.45 -13.66
CA ASN A 292 0.87 24.27 -12.99
C ASN A 292 0.96 23.43 -11.70
N GLU A 293 2.16 23.08 -11.25
CA GLU A 293 2.37 22.50 -9.92
C GLU A 293 1.94 23.50 -8.85
N ASN A 294 1.00 23.08 -8.00
CA ASN A 294 0.47 23.93 -6.96
C ASN A 294 0.48 23.25 -5.57
N VAL A 295 0.94 22.00 -5.50
CA VAL A 295 1.17 21.27 -4.26
C VAL A 295 2.44 20.43 -4.35
N GLU A 296 3.13 20.30 -3.22
CA GLU A 296 4.29 19.43 -3.05
C GLU A 296 4.10 18.53 -1.83
N MET A 297 4.86 17.43 -1.80
CA MET A 297 4.90 16.54 -0.65
C MET A 297 5.96 17.01 0.35
N ASP A 298 5.57 17.12 1.61
CA ASP A 298 6.46 17.42 2.72
C ASP A 298 6.38 16.34 3.81
N VAL A 299 7.40 16.24 4.64
CA VAL A 299 7.50 15.28 5.74
C VAL A 299 7.37 16.01 7.06
N ASP A 300 6.42 15.57 7.86
CA ASP A 300 6.17 16.06 9.20
C ASP A 300 6.64 15.04 10.22
N VAL A 301 7.51 15.47 11.11
CA VAL A 301 7.92 14.69 12.27
C VAL A 301 7.33 15.36 13.50
N ASP A 302 6.49 14.65 14.25
CA ASP A 302 5.94 15.16 15.49
C ASP A 302 6.89 14.97 16.68
N ASP A 303 6.63 15.71 17.76
CA ASP A 303 7.42 15.68 18.99
C ASP A 303 7.41 14.32 19.69
N SER A 304 6.40 13.47 19.41
CA SER A 304 6.34 12.09 19.90
C SER A 304 7.17 11.10 19.08
N GLY A 305 7.87 11.59 18.06
CA GLY A 305 8.70 10.76 17.17
C GLY A 305 7.92 10.11 16.02
N GLY A 306 6.63 10.37 15.91
CA GLY A 306 5.77 9.97 14.80
C GLY A 306 6.16 10.67 13.50
N ILE A 307 5.75 10.08 12.39
CA ILE A 307 5.95 10.61 11.05
C ILE A 307 4.59 10.74 10.35
N ALA A 308 4.41 11.81 9.61
CA ALA A 308 3.31 12.00 8.69
C ALA A 308 3.80 12.58 7.38
N LEU A 309 3.16 12.22 6.28
CA LEU A 309 3.34 12.88 4.99
C LEU A 309 2.27 13.95 4.83
N LYS A 310 2.68 15.10 4.31
CA LYS A 310 1.80 16.25 4.06
C LYS A 310 1.77 16.56 2.57
N LEU A 311 0.62 17.03 2.11
CA LEU A 311 0.48 17.73 0.84
C LEU A 311 0.34 19.23 1.16
N VAL A 312 1.31 20.02 0.73
CA VAL A 312 1.41 21.45 1.05
C VAL A 312 1.31 22.26 -0.24
N THR A 313 0.51 23.32 -0.25
CA THR A 313 0.39 24.18 -1.43
C THR A 313 1.66 25.00 -1.66
N THR A 314 2.19 24.99 -2.88
CA THR A 314 3.38 25.76 -3.29
C THR A 314 3.04 27.18 -3.77
N ALA A 315 1.78 27.42 -4.11
CA ALA A 315 1.19 28.68 -4.53
C ALA A 315 -0.21 28.87 -3.92
N GLU A 316 -0.83 30.03 -4.14
CA GLU A 316 -2.26 30.19 -3.84
C GLU A 316 -3.09 29.36 -4.83
N VAL A 317 -4.12 28.67 -4.33
CA VAL A 317 -5.01 27.83 -5.15
C VAL A 317 -6.45 28.26 -4.94
N ARG A 318 -7.17 28.53 -6.02
CA ARG A 318 -8.57 29.00 -5.94
C ARG A 318 -9.54 27.84 -5.78
N ALA A 319 -10.68 28.11 -5.15
CA ALA A 319 -11.76 27.15 -5.05
C ALA A 319 -12.16 26.61 -6.45
N GLY A 320 -12.19 25.28 -6.57
CA GLY A 320 -12.49 24.56 -7.80
C GLY A 320 -11.26 24.15 -8.62
N GLU A 321 -10.08 24.71 -8.36
CA GLU A 321 -8.85 24.33 -9.06
C GLU A 321 -8.38 22.93 -8.62
N GLU A 322 -7.82 22.17 -9.57
CA GLU A 322 -7.26 20.85 -9.33
C GLU A 322 -5.91 20.97 -8.61
N LEU A 323 -5.67 20.12 -7.62
CA LEU A 323 -4.38 20.03 -6.95
C LEU A 323 -3.47 19.11 -7.76
N MET A 324 -2.36 19.66 -8.21
CA MET A 324 -1.43 19.03 -9.15
C MET A 324 -0.02 19.03 -8.55
N MET A 325 0.61 17.86 -8.56
CA MET A 325 1.94 17.64 -8.00
C MET A 325 2.92 17.24 -9.10
N ASN A 326 4.16 17.69 -9.02
CA ASN A 326 5.23 17.12 -9.82
C ASN A 326 5.76 15.85 -9.14
N TYR A 327 5.76 14.72 -9.85
CA TYR A 327 6.23 13.45 -9.27
C TYR A 327 7.76 13.33 -9.29
N GLY A 328 8.47 14.35 -9.78
CA GLY A 328 9.94 14.35 -9.86
C GLY A 328 10.49 13.31 -10.85
N ALA A 329 9.67 12.91 -11.82
CA ALA A 329 9.96 11.82 -12.74
C ALA A 329 10.15 12.30 -14.17
N THR A 330 11.11 11.69 -14.87
CA THR A 330 11.25 11.89 -16.32
C THR A 330 10.04 11.32 -17.06
N ASN A 331 9.73 11.84 -18.25
CA ASN A 331 8.66 11.30 -19.12
C ASN A 331 8.80 9.79 -19.39
N LEU A 332 10.04 9.29 -19.48
CA LEU A 332 10.29 7.86 -19.63
C LEU A 332 9.90 7.09 -18.36
N GLN A 333 10.24 7.60 -17.17
CA GLN A 333 9.83 7.01 -15.91
C GLN A 333 8.31 7.07 -15.72
N LEU A 334 7.66 8.20 -16.04
CA LEU A 334 6.20 8.35 -16.08
C LEU A 334 5.53 7.28 -16.96
N ARG A 335 6.11 6.99 -18.12
CA ARG A 335 5.59 5.94 -19.01
C ARG A 335 5.86 4.52 -18.51
N ILE A 336 7.06 4.27 -17.99
CA ILE A 336 7.49 2.92 -17.58
C ILE A 336 6.85 2.53 -16.24
N LEU A 337 6.97 3.40 -15.23
CA LEU A 337 6.54 3.16 -13.85
C LEU A 337 5.06 3.49 -13.65
N TRP A 338 4.61 4.66 -14.12
CA TRP A 338 3.25 5.15 -13.90
C TRP A 338 2.29 4.85 -15.06
N GLY A 339 2.77 4.32 -16.18
CA GLY A 339 1.95 4.00 -17.35
C GLY A 339 1.37 5.23 -18.04
N MET A 340 1.83 6.43 -17.71
CA MET A 340 1.33 7.65 -18.33
C MET A 340 1.79 7.70 -19.79
N SER A 341 0.84 7.69 -20.71
CA SER A 341 1.10 8.11 -22.09
C SER A 341 1.38 9.60 -22.07
N LEU A 342 2.41 10.06 -22.82
CA LEU A 342 2.56 11.47 -23.13
C LEU A 342 1.23 11.95 -23.70
N ILE A 343 0.51 12.77 -22.94
CA ILE A 343 -0.59 13.54 -23.51
C ILE A 343 0.12 14.58 -24.37
N ALA A 344 0.03 14.38 -25.68
CA ALA A 344 0.48 15.34 -26.66
C ALA A 344 -0.35 16.62 -26.59
#